data_AF-A0A1M7PZ38-F1
#
_entry.id   AF-A0A1M7PZ38-F1
#
_cell.length_a   1.000
_cell.length_b   1.000
_cell.length_c   1.000
_cell.angle_alpha   90.00
_cell.angle_beta   90.00
_cell.angle_gamma   90.00
#
_symmetry.space_group_name_H-M   'P 1'
#
loop_
_entity.id
_entity.type
_entity.pdbx_description
1 polymer ?
#
loop_
_entity_poly.entity_id
_entity_poly.type
_entity_poly.pdbx_seq_one_letter_code
_entity_poly.pdbx_strand_id
1 'polypeptide(L)'
;TLTAVSGPGYKNYTTAVPNSETSLQIIAVTQNAGATIKVNGITTASNVASQSIPLNVGANVITTVVTAQDGTTTDSYIITANRASGALSTNALLTSIKASPVSTLTAVSGPGYRNYTTAVPNSESSLQIIAVVQDATATIKVNGVTTASNVASQSIPLNVGANVITTVVTAQDGTTTDSYIITANRAAPGMALQYVENPADSLKAADDGIVVHKGLSPNGDGIKDVFTIDGLTTYPDNKVTIMNRSGIIVFETKGYDNSSRVFDGHSNITGKLQQAGTYFYSLEYRVGTANKHKTGFIILKY
;
A
#
# COMPACT_ATOMS: atom_id res chain seq x y z
N THR A 1 13.83 -46.58 0.01
CA THR A 1 14.61 -47.72 0.55
C THR A 1 14.16 -47.98 1.97
N LEU A 2 13.92 -49.24 2.34
CA LEU A 2 13.50 -49.59 3.70
C LEU A 2 14.70 -49.53 4.66
N THR A 3 14.49 -48.92 5.83
CA THR A 3 15.45 -48.87 6.94
C THR A 3 14.86 -49.65 8.11
N ALA A 4 15.60 -50.61 8.67
CA ALA A 4 15.12 -51.40 9.79
C ALA A 4 15.01 -50.54 11.07
N VAL A 5 13.95 -50.76 11.84
CA VAL A 5 13.68 -50.08 13.11
C VAL A 5 13.14 -51.08 14.14
N SER A 6 13.20 -50.74 15.43
CA SER A 6 12.50 -51.50 16.47
C SER A 6 10.99 -51.26 16.38
N GLY A 7 10.19 -52.26 16.76
CA GLY A 7 8.73 -52.13 16.79
C GLY A 7 8.04 -53.45 17.14
N PRO A 8 6.70 -53.49 17.13
CA PRO A 8 5.92 -54.62 17.62
C PRO A 8 5.81 -55.79 16.62
N GLY A 9 6.15 -55.60 15.35
CA GLY A 9 6.21 -56.68 14.37
C GLY A 9 7.46 -57.56 14.54
N TYR A 10 7.45 -58.73 13.91
CA TYR A 10 8.63 -59.60 13.78
C TYR A 10 9.82 -58.85 13.19
N LYS A 11 9.57 -58.05 12.14
CA LYS A 11 10.51 -57.03 11.65
C LYS A 11 9.76 -55.74 11.33
N ASN A 12 10.40 -54.61 11.61
CA ASN A 12 9.80 -53.30 11.41
C ASN A 12 10.74 -52.46 10.55
N TYR A 13 10.16 -51.66 9.66
CA TYR A 13 10.90 -50.80 8.74
C TYR A 13 10.26 -49.43 8.66
N THR A 14 11.06 -48.45 8.31
CA THR A 14 10.59 -47.14 7.87
C THR A 14 11.19 -46.78 6.52
N THR A 15 10.46 -45.98 5.75
CA THR A 15 10.97 -45.33 4.54
C THR A 15 10.38 -43.94 4.44
N ALA A 16 11.15 -43.00 3.90
CA ALA A 16 10.63 -41.72 3.45
C ALA A 16 10.22 -41.85 1.96
N VAL A 17 9.14 -41.19 1.58
CA VAL A 17 8.75 -41.01 0.17
C VAL A 17 8.47 -39.53 -0.09
N PRO A 18 8.84 -39.01 -1.29
CA PRO A 18 8.60 -37.62 -1.61
C PRO A 18 7.10 -37.35 -1.72
N ASN A 19 6.70 -36.08 -1.58
CA ASN A 19 5.29 -35.69 -1.64
C ASN A 19 4.62 -36.08 -2.98
N SER A 20 5.37 -36.16 -4.09
CA SER A 20 4.85 -36.58 -5.40
C SER A 20 4.34 -38.03 -5.42
N GLU A 21 4.84 -38.90 -4.54
CA GLU A 21 4.39 -40.29 -4.47
C GLU A 21 3.10 -40.37 -3.66
N THR A 22 1.98 -40.63 -4.33
CA THR A 22 0.66 -40.71 -3.71
C THR A 22 0.25 -42.15 -3.35
N SER A 23 1.03 -43.13 -3.77
CA SER A 23 0.78 -44.54 -3.47
C SER A 23 2.06 -45.38 -3.50
N LEU A 24 2.01 -46.58 -2.91
CA LEU A 24 3.08 -47.57 -2.98
C LEU A 24 2.54 -48.96 -3.25
N GLN A 25 3.41 -49.85 -3.71
CA GLN A 25 3.17 -51.29 -3.73
C GLN A 25 4.26 -51.99 -2.91
N ILE A 26 3.88 -53.09 -2.26
CA ILE A 26 4.82 -53.94 -1.53
C ILE A 26 5.08 -55.20 -2.34
N ILE A 27 6.35 -55.51 -2.55
CA ILE A 27 6.80 -56.79 -3.08
C ILE A 27 7.43 -57.55 -1.92
N ALA A 28 6.84 -58.67 -1.54
CA ALA A 28 7.35 -59.55 -0.49
C ALA A 28 7.66 -60.93 -1.09
N VAL A 29 8.70 -61.57 -0.57
CA VAL A 29 9.15 -62.89 -1.03
C VAL A 29 9.12 -63.84 0.17
N THR A 30 8.39 -64.94 0.04
CA THR A 30 8.40 -66.02 1.02
C THR A 30 9.63 -66.91 0.83
N GLN A 31 10.20 -67.40 1.93
CA GLN A 31 11.25 -68.43 1.86
C GLN A 31 10.67 -69.82 1.60
N ASN A 32 9.47 -70.10 2.14
CA ASN A 32 8.74 -71.34 1.91
C ASN A 32 7.64 -71.11 0.86
N ALA A 33 7.54 -71.98 -0.14
CA ALA A 33 6.58 -71.87 -1.25
C ALA A 33 5.11 -72.08 -0.82
N GLY A 34 4.87 -72.79 0.30
CA GLY A 34 3.54 -73.00 0.87
C GLY A 34 3.06 -71.90 1.82
N ALA A 35 3.88 -70.87 2.09
CA ALA A 35 3.49 -69.73 2.91
C ALA A 35 2.63 -68.74 2.11
N THR A 36 1.71 -68.04 2.79
CA THR A 36 0.83 -67.03 2.19
C THR A 36 1.19 -65.63 2.68
N ILE A 37 0.99 -64.61 1.84
CA ILE A 37 1.25 -63.21 2.18
C ILE A 37 -0.06 -62.43 2.15
N LYS A 38 -0.30 -61.60 3.15
CA LYS A 38 -1.34 -60.56 3.14
C LYS A 38 -0.71 -59.18 3.35
N VAL A 39 -0.92 -58.24 2.44
CA VAL A 39 -0.53 -56.84 2.58
C VAL A 39 -1.78 -56.02 2.89
N ASN A 40 -1.80 -55.32 4.03
CA ASN A 40 -2.99 -54.67 4.57
C ASN A 40 -4.23 -55.57 4.58
N GLY A 41 -4.03 -56.85 4.91
CA GLY A 41 -5.10 -57.87 4.95
C GLY A 41 -5.46 -58.49 3.58
N ILE A 42 -4.96 -57.95 2.47
CA ILE A 42 -5.24 -58.43 1.11
C ILE A 42 -4.18 -59.44 0.67
N THR A 43 -4.61 -60.62 0.24
CA THR A 43 -3.71 -61.68 -0.24
C THR A 43 -2.90 -61.21 -1.45
N THR A 44 -1.59 -61.44 -1.41
CA THR A 44 -0.64 -61.12 -2.48
C THR A 44 0.25 -62.34 -2.75
N ALA A 45 0.59 -62.61 -4.01
CA ALA A 45 1.49 -63.70 -4.35
C ALA A 45 2.95 -63.36 -4.01
N SER A 46 3.76 -64.37 -3.73
CA SER A 46 5.20 -64.21 -3.49
C SER A 46 5.90 -63.63 -4.72
N ASN A 47 6.78 -62.65 -4.49
CA ASN A 47 7.51 -61.90 -5.53
C ASN A 47 6.62 -61.16 -6.54
N VAL A 48 5.38 -60.84 -6.16
CA VAL A 48 4.45 -60.03 -6.96
C VAL A 48 4.10 -58.76 -6.17
N ALA A 49 3.97 -57.65 -6.88
CA ALA A 49 3.54 -56.39 -6.29
C ALA A 49 2.11 -56.49 -5.74
N SER A 50 1.89 -55.97 -4.54
CA SER A 50 0.55 -55.81 -3.97
C SER A 50 -0.31 -54.87 -4.83
N GLN A 51 -1.59 -54.76 -4.47
CA GLN A 51 -2.39 -53.63 -4.93
C GLN A 51 -1.75 -52.29 -4.52
N SER A 52 -2.06 -51.23 -5.27
CA SER A 52 -1.62 -49.88 -4.95
C SER A 52 -2.23 -49.43 -3.62
N ILE A 53 -1.39 -48.96 -2.71
CA ILE A 53 -1.75 -48.49 -1.36
C ILE A 53 -1.67 -46.97 -1.37
N PRO A 54 -2.82 -46.25 -1.31
CA PRO A 54 -2.82 -44.79 -1.21
C PRO A 54 -2.10 -44.30 0.05
N LEU A 55 -1.37 -43.19 -0.06
CA LEU A 55 -0.64 -42.57 1.03
C LEU A 55 -1.21 -41.20 1.38
N ASN A 56 -1.46 -40.99 2.67
CA ASN A 56 -1.68 -39.68 3.25
C ASN A 56 -0.33 -38.98 3.49
N VAL A 57 -0.30 -37.65 3.55
CA VAL A 57 0.89 -36.93 4.03
C VAL A 57 1.16 -37.35 5.48
N GLY A 58 2.42 -37.57 5.83
CA GLY A 58 2.84 -38.08 7.13
C GLY A 58 3.01 -39.60 7.16
N ALA A 59 2.83 -40.19 8.35
CA ALA A 59 3.08 -41.60 8.58
C ALA A 59 1.92 -42.49 8.09
N ASN A 60 2.23 -43.46 7.23
CA ASN A 60 1.32 -44.48 6.75
C ASN A 60 1.82 -45.85 7.22
N VAL A 61 1.03 -46.56 8.01
CA VAL A 61 1.39 -47.88 8.51
C VAL A 61 0.87 -48.95 7.55
N ILE A 62 1.77 -49.75 7.01
CA ILE A 62 1.48 -50.87 6.12
C ILE A 62 1.85 -52.14 6.86
N THR A 63 0.89 -53.06 6.99
CA THR A 63 1.10 -54.34 7.67
C THR A 63 1.17 -55.46 6.66
N THR A 64 2.26 -56.20 6.63
CA THR A 64 2.42 -57.41 5.83
C THR A 64 2.50 -58.62 6.75
N VAL A 65 1.55 -59.54 6.64
CA VAL A 65 1.52 -60.78 7.41
C VAL A 65 1.91 -61.94 6.51
N VAL A 66 2.86 -62.74 6.96
CA VAL A 66 3.23 -64.01 6.33
C VAL A 66 2.72 -65.13 7.21
N THR A 67 1.85 -65.99 6.68
CA THR A 67 1.37 -67.19 7.38
C THR A 67 2.09 -68.40 6.82
N ALA A 68 2.67 -69.23 7.69
CA ALA A 68 3.34 -70.46 7.30
C ALA A 68 2.34 -71.48 6.70
N GLN A 69 2.89 -72.53 6.08
CA GLN A 69 2.09 -73.58 5.44
C GLN A 69 1.14 -74.32 6.41
N ASP A 70 1.44 -74.30 7.72
CA ASP A 70 0.59 -74.87 8.77
C ASP A 70 -0.72 -74.07 9.00
N GLY A 71 -0.85 -72.89 8.40
CA GLY A 71 -2.02 -72.02 8.52
C GLY A 71 -2.17 -71.30 9.87
N THR A 72 -1.23 -71.46 10.81
CA THR A 72 -1.34 -70.96 12.19
C THR A 72 -0.18 -70.06 12.58
N THR A 73 1.05 -70.40 12.19
CA THR A 73 2.24 -69.60 12.51
C THR A 73 2.25 -68.35 11.62
N THR A 74 2.37 -67.17 12.23
CA THR A 74 2.39 -65.89 11.49
C THR A 74 3.54 -65.00 11.91
N ASP A 75 4.21 -64.41 10.92
CA ASP A 75 5.16 -63.32 11.11
C ASP A 75 4.58 -62.02 10.56
N SER A 76 4.62 -60.95 11.34
CA SER A 76 4.17 -59.63 10.94
C SER A 76 5.34 -58.70 10.62
N TYR A 77 5.25 -58.03 9.48
CA TYR A 77 6.21 -57.04 9.01
C TYR A 77 5.49 -55.70 8.97
N ILE A 78 5.97 -54.72 9.72
CA ILE A 78 5.35 -53.40 9.80
C ILE A 78 6.25 -52.40 9.07
N ILE A 79 5.70 -51.75 8.06
CA ILE A 79 6.39 -50.72 7.28
C ILE A 79 5.70 -49.40 7.55
N THR A 80 6.41 -48.45 8.15
CA THR A 80 5.95 -47.07 8.28
C THR A 80 6.51 -46.25 7.12
N ALA A 81 5.68 -46.01 6.11
CA ALA A 81 5.98 -45.14 4.99
C ALA A 81 5.62 -43.69 5.35
N ASN A 82 6.65 -42.84 5.49
CA ASN A 82 6.51 -41.42 5.81
C ASN A 82 6.51 -40.61 4.52
N ARG A 83 5.33 -40.17 4.08
CA ARG A 83 5.20 -39.31 2.91
C ARG A 83 5.44 -37.87 3.30
N ALA A 84 6.39 -37.22 2.66
CA ALA A 84 6.70 -35.82 2.90
C ALA A 84 5.48 -34.90 2.62
N SER A 85 5.34 -33.80 3.37
CA SER A 85 4.48 -32.70 2.97
C SER A 85 5.04 -32.02 1.72
N GLY A 86 4.19 -31.44 0.89
CA GLY A 86 4.64 -30.63 -0.24
C GLY A 86 5.44 -29.42 0.27
N ALA A 87 6.44 -28.98 -0.48
CA ALA A 87 7.11 -27.73 -0.17
C ALA A 87 6.09 -26.59 -0.33
N LEU A 88 5.79 -25.89 0.76
CA LEU A 88 4.96 -24.69 0.74
C LEU A 88 5.79 -23.55 0.13
N SER A 89 5.14 -22.72 -0.69
CA SER A 89 5.78 -21.55 -1.27
C SER A 89 6.21 -20.55 -0.19
N THR A 90 7.40 -19.98 -0.35
CA THR A 90 7.95 -18.90 0.48
C THR A 90 7.78 -17.53 -0.18
N ASN A 91 7.03 -17.42 -1.29
CA ASN A 91 6.86 -16.16 -2.02
C ASN A 91 5.82 -15.26 -1.35
N ALA A 92 6.29 -14.23 -0.62
CA ALA A 92 5.46 -13.19 0.01
C ALA A 92 5.40 -11.88 -0.80
N LEU A 93 5.71 -11.90 -2.10
CA LEU A 93 5.76 -10.69 -2.92
C LEU A 93 4.39 -10.25 -3.45
N LEU A 94 4.25 -8.93 -3.63
CA LEU A 94 3.15 -8.32 -4.39
C LEU A 94 3.56 -8.07 -5.83
N THR A 95 2.66 -8.38 -6.76
CA THR A 95 2.72 -7.92 -8.15
C THR A 95 2.38 -6.43 -8.23
N SER A 96 1.42 -5.95 -7.42
CA SER A 96 1.09 -4.52 -7.36
C SER A 96 0.47 -4.12 -6.01
N ILE A 97 0.57 -2.83 -5.70
CA ILE A 97 -0.10 -2.18 -4.58
C ILE A 97 -0.59 -0.80 -5.02
N LYS A 98 -1.84 -0.48 -4.71
CA LYS A 98 -2.48 0.80 -5.03
C LYS A 98 -3.26 1.28 -3.82
N ALA A 99 -3.42 2.59 -3.70
CA ALA A 99 -4.43 3.17 -2.83
C ALA A 99 -5.64 3.64 -3.66
N SER A 100 -6.79 3.78 -3.01
CA SER A 100 -8.03 4.28 -3.60
C SER A 100 -8.72 5.21 -2.60
N PRO A 101 -9.20 6.40 -3.02
CA PRO A 101 -9.17 6.93 -4.39
C PRO A 101 -7.78 7.39 -4.89
N VAL A 102 -6.77 7.44 -4.02
CA VAL A 102 -5.43 7.95 -4.38
C VAL A 102 -4.56 6.86 -5.02
N SER A 103 -4.30 6.93 -6.32
CA SER A 103 -3.56 5.85 -7.01
C SER A 103 -2.04 6.03 -7.06
N THR A 104 -1.51 7.22 -6.82
CA THR A 104 -0.07 7.48 -6.91
C THR A 104 0.64 7.16 -5.59
N LEU A 105 1.47 6.12 -5.61
CA LEU A 105 2.40 5.78 -4.53
C LEU A 105 3.82 6.05 -5.00
N THR A 106 4.56 6.88 -4.26
CA THR A 106 5.97 7.17 -4.54
C THR A 106 6.85 6.32 -3.64
N ALA A 107 7.75 5.52 -4.22
CA ALA A 107 8.67 4.68 -3.45
C ALA A 107 9.63 5.55 -2.61
N VAL A 108 9.87 5.14 -1.38
CA VAL A 108 10.81 5.76 -0.43
C VAL A 108 11.60 4.67 0.30
N SER A 109 12.71 5.05 0.95
CA SER A 109 13.40 4.16 1.88
C SER A 109 12.61 4.02 3.18
N GLY A 110 12.78 2.90 3.88
CA GLY A 110 12.10 2.64 5.14
C GLY A 110 12.29 1.20 5.63
N PRO A 111 11.64 0.84 6.75
CA PRO A 111 11.87 -0.44 7.43
C PRO A 111 11.12 -1.64 6.80
N GLY A 112 10.09 -1.39 5.97
CA GLY A 112 9.41 -2.46 5.25
C GLY A 112 10.21 -2.99 4.07
N TYR A 113 9.80 -4.14 3.52
CA TYR A 113 10.33 -4.67 2.27
C TYR A 113 10.24 -3.64 1.14
N ARG A 114 9.10 -2.94 1.03
CA ARG A 114 8.94 -1.73 0.22
C ARG A 114 8.16 -0.67 0.97
N ASN A 115 8.57 0.58 0.80
CA ASN A 115 7.97 1.70 1.50
C ASN A 115 7.53 2.75 0.48
N TYR A 116 6.41 3.40 0.76
CA TYR A 116 5.79 4.38 -0.11
C TYR A 116 5.33 5.59 0.68
N THR A 117 5.26 6.73 0.01
CA THR A 117 4.56 7.91 0.48
C THR A 117 3.51 8.32 -0.54
N THR A 118 2.44 8.94 -0.07
CA THR A 118 1.44 9.57 -0.93
C THR A 118 0.83 10.79 -0.26
N ALA A 119 0.42 11.77 -1.05
CA ALA A 119 -0.29 12.93 -0.57
C ALA A 119 -1.80 12.70 -0.73
N VAL A 120 -2.55 12.97 0.33
CA VAL A 120 -4.01 12.78 0.35
C VAL A 120 -4.67 14.15 0.53
N PRO A 121 -5.58 14.57 -0.37
CA PRO A 121 -6.32 15.81 -0.19
C PRO A 121 -7.12 15.83 1.11
N ASN A 122 -7.38 17.01 1.67
CA ASN A 122 -8.18 17.10 2.90
C ASN A 122 -9.62 16.61 2.71
N SER A 123 -10.20 16.67 1.51
CA SER A 123 -11.55 16.13 1.24
C SER A 123 -11.64 14.62 1.46
N GLU A 124 -10.54 13.89 1.30
CA GLU A 124 -10.50 12.44 1.48
C GLU A 124 -10.23 12.12 2.95
N SER A 125 -11.25 11.67 3.67
CA SER A 125 -11.14 11.27 5.08
C SER A 125 -10.74 9.82 5.28
N SER A 126 -10.63 9.04 4.20
CA SER A 126 -10.27 7.63 4.25
C SER A 126 -9.62 7.14 2.97
N LEU A 127 -8.89 6.02 3.05
CA LEU A 127 -8.36 5.29 1.91
C LEU A 127 -8.69 3.81 1.98
N GLN A 128 -8.61 3.13 0.85
CA GLN A 128 -8.53 1.67 0.76
C GLN A 128 -7.24 1.27 0.07
N ILE A 129 -6.71 0.11 0.43
CA ILE A 129 -5.56 -0.50 -0.24
C ILE A 129 -6.04 -1.65 -1.10
N ILE A 130 -5.57 -1.68 -2.35
CA ILE A 130 -5.79 -2.79 -3.28
C ILE A 130 -4.41 -3.37 -3.59
N ALA A 131 -4.15 -4.59 -3.12
CA ALA A 131 -2.90 -5.29 -3.30
C ALA A 131 -3.12 -6.59 -4.06
N VAL A 132 -2.16 -6.97 -4.90
CA VAL A 132 -2.22 -8.20 -5.71
C VAL A 132 -0.99 -9.04 -5.40
N VAL A 133 -1.18 -10.22 -4.81
CA VAL A 133 -0.08 -11.16 -4.55
C VAL A 133 0.49 -11.72 -5.83
N GLN A 134 1.78 -12.09 -5.81
CA GLN A 134 2.40 -12.84 -6.91
C GLN A 134 2.07 -14.34 -6.81
N ASP A 135 2.03 -14.88 -5.60
CA ASP A 135 1.61 -16.25 -5.33
C ASP A 135 0.15 -16.27 -4.86
N ALA A 136 -0.72 -16.97 -5.59
CA ALA A 136 -2.15 -17.05 -5.29
C ALA A 136 -2.47 -17.72 -3.94
N THR A 137 -1.52 -18.44 -3.36
CA THR A 137 -1.67 -19.10 -2.04
C THR A 137 -1.19 -18.22 -0.88
N ALA A 138 -0.57 -17.06 -1.16
CA ALA A 138 -0.20 -16.09 -0.13
C ALA A 138 -1.42 -15.31 0.38
N THR A 139 -1.32 -14.79 1.61
CA THR A 139 -2.39 -14.03 2.27
C THR A 139 -1.96 -12.58 2.50
N ILE A 140 -2.93 -11.64 2.49
CA ILE A 140 -2.69 -10.21 2.73
C ILE A 140 -3.42 -9.78 4.00
N LYS A 141 -2.74 -8.99 4.84
CA LYS A 141 -3.34 -8.20 5.92
C LYS A 141 -3.05 -6.72 5.75
N VAL A 142 -4.08 -5.89 5.70
CA VAL A 142 -3.95 -4.43 5.69
C VAL A 142 -4.35 -3.91 7.07
N ASN A 143 -3.44 -3.22 7.77
CA ASN A 143 -3.57 -2.84 9.18
C ASN A 143 -4.02 -4.01 10.08
N GLY A 144 -3.47 -5.20 9.82
CA GLY A 144 -3.79 -6.43 10.56
C GLY A 144 -5.08 -7.14 10.13
N VAL A 145 -5.92 -6.51 9.28
CA VAL A 145 -7.18 -7.09 8.79
C VAL A 145 -6.96 -7.84 7.48
N THR A 146 -7.39 -9.10 7.43
CA THR A 146 -7.28 -9.95 6.23
C THR A 146 -8.02 -9.32 5.05
N THR A 147 -7.37 -9.25 3.90
CA THR A 147 -7.92 -8.70 2.65
C THR A 147 -7.62 -9.68 1.51
N ALA A 148 -8.58 -9.91 0.62
CA ALA A 148 -8.38 -10.77 -0.54
C ALA A 148 -7.50 -10.08 -1.61
N SER A 149 -6.76 -10.87 -2.39
CA SER A 149 -5.96 -10.34 -3.50
C SER A 149 -6.84 -9.65 -4.54
N ASN A 150 -6.37 -8.50 -5.03
CA ASN A 150 -7.07 -7.64 -6.00
C ASN A 150 -8.44 -7.14 -5.53
N VAL A 151 -8.70 -7.14 -4.23
CA VAL A 151 -9.90 -6.58 -3.61
C VAL A 151 -9.51 -5.40 -2.74
N ALA A 152 -10.34 -4.37 -2.72
CA ALA A 152 -10.14 -3.23 -1.83
C ALA A 152 -10.26 -3.67 -0.37
N SER A 153 -9.33 -3.21 0.46
CA SER A 153 -9.42 -3.37 1.90
C SER A 153 -10.67 -2.68 2.47
N GLN A 154 -10.92 -2.90 3.75
CA GLN A 154 -11.83 -2.02 4.49
C GLN A 154 -11.36 -0.56 4.40
N SER A 155 -12.30 0.37 4.54
CA SER A 155 -12.00 1.80 4.58
C SER A 155 -11.12 2.12 5.79
N ILE A 156 -10.00 2.79 5.56
CA ILE A 156 -9.01 3.18 6.56
C ILE A 156 -9.19 4.67 6.84
N PRO A 157 -9.71 5.07 8.01
CA PRO A 157 -9.83 6.47 8.39
C PRO A 157 -8.46 7.15 8.47
N LEU A 158 -8.39 8.41 8.04
CA LEU A 158 -7.18 9.22 8.04
C LEU A 158 -7.32 10.43 8.96
N ASN A 159 -6.33 10.64 9.80
CA ASN A 159 -6.11 11.89 10.51
C ASN A 159 -5.43 12.90 9.58
N VAL A 160 -5.55 14.20 9.87
CA VAL A 160 -4.69 15.21 9.23
C VAL A 160 -3.23 14.91 9.56
N GLY A 161 -2.34 15.03 8.57
CA GLY A 161 -0.92 14.71 8.69
C GLY A 161 -0.59 13.29 8.23
N ALA A 162 0.52 12.76 8.74
CA ALA A 162 1.03 11.44 8.37
C ALA A 162 0.20 10.31 9.01
N ASN A 163 -0.27 9.38 8.18
CA ASN A 163 -0.93 8.15 8.60
C ASN A 163 -0.13 6.97 8.06
N VAL A 164 0.28 6.07 8.94
CA VAL A 164 1.03 4.87 8.54
C VAL A 164 0.05 3.74 8.32
N ILE A 165 0.10 3.14 7.14
CA ILE A 165 -0.69 1.98 6.74
C ILE A 165 0.29 0.84 6.48
N THR A 166 0.06 -0.29 7.15
CA THR A 166 0.93 -1.47 7.03
C THR A 166 0.19 -2.58 6.31
N THR A 167 0.73 -3.01 5.19
CA THR A 167 0.25 -4.18 4.44
C THR A 167 1.26 -5.31 4.58
N VAL A 168 0.88 -6.41 5.21
CA VAL A 168 1.72 -7.60 5.38
C VAL A 168 1.25 -8.68 4.44
N VAL A 169 2.16 -9.26 3.68
CA VAL A 169 1.93 -10.47 2.91
C VAL A 169 2.60 -11.63 3.63
N THR A 170 1.88 -12.73 3.81
CA THR A 170 2.42 -13.98 4.37
C THR A 170 2.35 -15.04 3.28
N ALA A 171 3.49 -15.68 2.98
CA ALA A 171 3.57 -16.74 1.99
C ALA A 171 2.80 -17.99 2.44
N GLN A 172 2.70 -18.99 1.56
CA GLN A 172 1.97 -20.24 1.82
C GLN A 172 2.53 -21.00 3.01
N ASP A 173 3.84 -20.89 3.26
CA ASP A 173 4.52 -21.51 4.40
C ASP A 173 4.05 -21.01 5.77
N GLY A 174 3.30 -19.90 5.81
CA GLY A 174 2.82 -19.28 7.05
C GLY A 174 3.90 -18.59 7.88
N THR A 175 5.16 -18.61 7.43
CA THR A 175 6.33 -18.09 8.17
C THR A 175 7.02 -16.95 7.44
N THR A 176 7.15 -17.02 6.12
CA THR A 176 7.79 -15.97 5.34
C THR A 176 6.83 -14.80 5.17
N THR A 177 7.27 -13.60 5.56
CA THR A 177 6.46 -12.38 5.48
C THR A 177 7.23 -11.23 4.85
N ASP A 178 6.54 -10.44 4.04
CA ASP A 178 7.02 -9.17 3.51
C ASP A 178 6.04 -8.05 3.89
N SER A 179 6.59 -6.91 4.31
CA SER A 179 5.80 -5.75 4.72
C SER A 179 5.93 -4.59 3.73
N TYR A 180 4.78 -3.99 3.40
CA TYR A 180 4.65 -2.84 2.52
C TYR A 180 4.07 -1.69 3.35
N ILE A 181 4.84 -0.63 3.54
CA ILE A 181 4.46 0.48 4.42
C ILE A 181 4.13 1.69 3.58
N ILE A 182 2.93 2.23 3.74
CA ILE A 182 2.48 3.44 3.06
C ILE A 182 2.31 4.53 4.11
N THR A 183 3.03 5.65 3.93
CA THR A 183 2.79 6.87 4.69
C THR A 183 1.88 7.78 3.87
N ALA A 184 0.60 7.81 4.24
CA ALA A 184 -0.41 8.68 3.64
C ALA A 184 -0.44 10.03 4.37
N ASN A 185 0.00 11.09 3.70
CA ASN A 185 0.05 12.45 4.25
C ASN A 185 -1.21 13.21 3.87
N ARG A 186 -2.21 13.21 4.75
CA ARG A 186 -3.45 13.93 4.54
C ARG A 186 -3.28 15.41 4.83
N ALA A 187 -3.61 16.24 3.85
CA ALA A 187 -3.55 17.68 4.00
C ALA A 187 -4.44 18.16 5.15
N ALA A 188 -3.99 19.19 5.87
CA ALA A 188 -4.85 19.95 6.76
C ALA A 188 -6.00 20.59 5.97
N PRO A 189 -7.15 20.90 6.61
CA PRO A 189 -8.15 21.70 5.96
C PRO A 189 -7.47 22.98 5.50
N GLY A 190 -7.48 23.21 4.18
CA GLY A 190 -7.21 24.55 3.68
C GLY A 190 -8.21 25.45 4.39
N MET A 191 -7.74 26.50 5.04
CA MET A 191 -8.62 27.59 5.45
C MET A 191 -9.15 28.21 4.16
N ALA A 192 -10.20 27.62 3.60
CA ALA A 192 -11.12 28.37 2.79
C ALA A 192 -11.70 29.38 3.75
N LEU A 193 -11.20 30.62 3.70
CA LEU A 193 -12.09 31.73 4.00
C LEU A 193 -13.31 31.47 3.13
N GLN A 194 -14.42 31.12 3.78
CA GLN A 194 -15.69 30.92 3.11
C GLN A 194 -16.12 32.31 2.66
N TYR A 195 -15.55 32.78 1.55
CA TYR A 195 -16.13 33.86 0.79
C TYR A 195 -17.37 33.25 0.16
N VAL A 196 -18.50 33.42 0.84
CA VAL A 196 -19.77 33.42 0.14
C VAL A 196 -19.63 34.57 -0.84
N GLU A 197 -19.37 34.28 -2.11
CA GLU A 197 -19.71 35.25 -3.15
C GLU A 197 -21.20 35.47 -2.99
N ASN A 198 -21.58 36.53 -2.29
CA ASN A 198 -22.88 37.11 -2.53
C ASN A 198 -22.84 37.50 -4.02
N PRO A 199 -23.73 36.98 -4.89
CA PRO A 199 -23.70 37.31 -6.32
C PRO A 199 -23.93 38.82 -6.60
N ALA A 200 -24.15 39.62 -5.55
CA ALA A 200 -24.16 41.07 -5.59
C ALA A 200 -22.76 41.73 -5.49
N ASP A 201 -21.68 40.99 -5.18
CA ASP A 201 -20.35 41.57 -4.91
C ASP A 201 -19.39 41.56 -6.13
N SER A 202 -19.85 41.09 -7.28
CA SER A 202 -19.14 41.27 -8.55
C SER A 202 -19.44 42.62 -9.22
N LEU A 203 -20.31 43.46 -8.66
CA LEU A 203 -20.60 44.81 -9.16
C LEU A 203 -21.08 45.73 -8.03
N LYS A 204 -20.19 46.11 -7.11
CA LYS A 204 -20.30 47.38 -6.37
C LYS A 204 -18.96 47.73 -5.75
N ALA A 205 -18.48 48.94 -6.00
CA ALA A 205 -17.45 49.53 -5.16
C ALA A 205 -17.91 49.40 -3.71
N ALA A 206 -17.16 48.66 -2.89
CA ALA A 206 -17.20 48.90 -1.46
C ALA A 206 -16.92 50.39 -1.25
N ASP A 207 -17.52 50.97 -0.22
CA ASP A 207 -17.47 52.38 0.20
C ASP A 207 -16.05 53.01 0.32
N ASP A 208 -15.02 52.21 0.05
CA ASP A 208 -13.60 52.56 0.00
C ASP A 208 -13.05 52.86 -1.41
N GLY A 209 -13.78 52.57 -2.49
CA GLY A 209 -13.34 52.82 -3.88
C GLY A 209 -12.15 51.98 -4.35
N ILE A 210 -11.79 50.90 -3.63
CA ILE A 210 -10.66 50.03 -3.96
C ILE A 210 -11.08 48.88 -4.88
N VAL A 211 -10.39 48.72 -6.02
CA VAL A 211 -10.60 47.59 -6.95
C VAL A 211 -9.28 46.84 -7.17
N VAL A 212 -9.25 45.56 -6.84
CA VAL A 212 -8.04 44.71 -7.00
C VAL A 212 -8.12 43.90 -8.30
N HIS A 213 -7.13 44.06 -9.17
CA HIS A 213 -7.05 43.32 -10.43
C HIS A 213 -6.42 41.93 -10.22
N LYS A 214 -7.13 40.88 -10.63
CA LYS A 214 -6.74 39.48 -10.36
C LYS A 214 -5.68 38.92 -11.32
N GLY A 215 -5.29 39.64 -12.38
CA GLY A 215 -4.40 39.13 -13.42
C GLY A 215 -3.14 39.98 -13.55
N LEU A 216 -1.99 39.31 -13.62
CA LEU A 216 -0.65 39.87 -13.73
C LEU A 216 0.10 39.14 -14.85
N SER A 217 0.64 39.89 -15.81
CA SER A 217 1.36 39.40 -17.00
C SER A 217 2.66 40.19 -17.22
N PRO A 218 3.72 39.97 -16.41
CA PRO A 218 4.97 40.74 -16.49
C PRO A 218 5.86 40.26 -17.64
N ASN A 219 5.40 40.51 -18.87
CA ASN A 219 6.10 40.16 -20.11
C ASN A 219 6.71 41.39 -20.79
N GLY A 220 6.49 42.59 -20.24
CA GLY A 220 7.05 43.86 -20.72
C GLY A 220 6.28 44.46 -21.90
N ASP A 221 5.03 44.04 -22.15
CA ASP A 221 4.17 44.57 -23.21
C ASP A 221 3.37 45.83 -22.81
N GLY A 222 3.50 46.27 -21.55
CA GLY A 222 2.79 47.41 -20.98
C GLY A 222 1.37 47.09 -20.50
N ILE A 223 0.89 45.85 -20.64
CA ILE A 223 -0.46 45.42 -20.31
C ILE A 223 -0.43 44.49 -19.10
N LYS A 224 -0.87 45.02 -17.95
CA LYS A 224 -0.91 44.26 -16.68
C LYS A 224 0.45 43.69 -16.28
N ASP A 225 1.54 44.39 -16.61
CA ASP A 225 2.90 44.05 -16.18
C ASP A 225 3.07 44.12 -14.66
N VAL A 226 2.16 44.82 -13.98
CA VAL A 226 2.17 45.03 -12.53
C VAL A 226 0.85 44.64 -11.88
N PHE A 227 0.91 44.27 -10.61
CA PHE A 227 -0.27 44.03 -9.80
C PHE A 227 -0.96 45.36 -9.47
N THR A 228 -2.08 45.63 -10.13
CA THR A 228 -2.80 46.91 -10.02
C THR A 228 -3.91 46.84 -8.98
N ILE A 229 -3.98 47.88 -8.13
CA ILE A 229 -5.07 48.11 -7.19
C ILE A 229 -5.59 49.55 -7.40
N ASP A 230 -6.74 49.71 -8.05
CA ASP A 230 -7.34 51.03 -8.28
C ASP A 230 -7.85 51.64 -6.98
N GLY A 231 -7.84 52.98 -6.91
CA GLY A 231 -8.27 53.74 -5.74
C GLY A 231 -7.27 53.78 -4.58
N LEU A 232 -6.19 52.99 -4.63
CA LEU A 232 -5.25 52.84 -3.52
C LEU A 232 -4.43 54.11 -3.23
N THR A 233 -4.31 55.01 -4.19
CA THR A 233 -3.62 56.31 -4.03
C THR A 233 -4.27 57.21 -2.97
N THR A 234 -5.56 57.01 -2.66
CA THR A 234 -6.27 57.68 -1.57
C THR A 234 -5.84 57.19 -0.18
N TYR A 235 -5.08 56.09 -0.13
CA TYR A 235 -4.67 55.42 1.10
C TYR A 235 -3.15 55.23 1.16
N PRO A 236 -2.38 56.31 1.42
CA PRO A 236 -0.91 56.25 1.43
C PRO A 236 -0.36 55.36 2.55
N ASP A 237 -1.07 55.26 3.68
CA ASP A 237 -0.78 54.33 4.78
C ASP A 237 -1.34 52.92 4.49
N ASN A 238 -1.01 52.36 3.34
CA ASN A 238 -1.34 50.98 3.01
C ASN A 238 -0.15 50.03 3.20
N LYS A 239 -0.42 48.73 3.30
CA LYS A 239 0.57 47.66 3.26
C LYS A 239 0.07 46.56 2.35
N VAL A 240 0.88 46.16 1.37
CA VAL A 240 0.61 45.03 0.48
C VAL A 240 1.60 43.92 0.75
N THR A 241 1.09 42.70 0.97
CA THR A 241 1.87 41.47 1.12
C THR A 241 1.40 40.47 0.08
N ILE A 242 2.33 39.80 -0.61
CA ILE A 242 2.04 38.76 -1.61
C ILE A 242 2.82 37.50 -1.25
N MET A 243 2.12 36.37 -1.28
CA MET A 243 2.64 35.06 -0.90
C MET A 243 2.43 34.06 -2.04
N ASN A 244 3.38 33.13 -2.19
CA ASN A 244 3.21 32.00 -3.11
C ASN A 244 2.27 30.94 -2.52
N ARG A 245 1.97 29.90 -3.31
CA ARG A 245 1.09 28.78 -2.90
C ARG A 245 1.51 28.03 -1.63
N SER A 246 2.78 28.13 -1.24
CA SER A 246 3.33 27.51 -0.04
C SER A 246 3.30 28.42 1.18
N GLY A 247 2.72 29.63 1.06
CA GLY A 247 2.63 30.62 2.13
C GLY A 247 3.90 31.47 2.32
N ILE A 248 4.91 31.32 1.45
CA ILE A 248 6.14 32.12 1.54
C ILE A 248 5.87 33.50 0.98
N ILE A 249 6.18 34.55 1.76
CA ILE A 249 6.12 35.95 1.33
C ILE A 249 7.16 36.16 0.23
N VAL A 250 6.68 36.58 -0.94
CA VAL A 250 7.53 36.91 -2.09
C VAL A 250 7.65 38.41 -2.25
N PHE A 251 6.65 39.17 -1.83
CA PHE A 251 6.67 40.63 -1.87
C PHE A 251 5.97 41.23 -0.65
N GLU A 252 6.58 42.24 -0.03
CA GLU A 252 5.94 43.03 1.03
C GLU A 252 6.38 44.49 0.95
N THR A 253 5.43 45.43 0.98
CA THR A 253 5.77 46.86 1.02
C THR A 253 4.71 47.67 1.77
N LYS A 254 5.13 48.85 2.26
CA LYS A 254 4.24 49.90 2.75
C LYS A 254 4.12 51.00 1.69
N GLY A 255 2.93 51.59 1.59
CA GLY A 255 2.61 52.65 0.64
C GLY A 255 2.67 52.17 -0.82
N TYR A 256 2.11 51.00 -1.12
CA TYR A 256 1.98 50.49 -2.49
C TYR A 256 1.24 51.52 -3.36
N ASP A 257 1.77 51.82 -4.54
CA ASP A 257 1.32 52.96 -5.36
C ASP A 257 1.09 52.63 -6.84
N ASN A 258 1.09 51.34 -7.20
CA ASN A 258 0.99 50.85 -8.58
C ASN A 258 2.10 51.36 -9.53
N SER A 259 3.17 51.98 -9.02
CA SER A 259 4.22 52.58 -9.86
C SER A 259 5.61 52.33 -9.27
N SER A 260 6.03 53.10 -8.27
CA SER A 260 7.39 53.03 -7.72
C SER A 260 7.55 51.91 -6.68
N ARG A 261 6.47 51.58 -5.96
CA ARG A 261 6.39 50.49 -4.98
C ARG A 261 5.32 49.54 -5.45
N VAL A 262 5.75 48.62 -6.32
CA VAL A 262 4.86 47.78 -7.10
C VAL A 262 5.40 46.35 -7.17
N PHE A 263 4.50 45.37 -7.31
CA PHE A 263 4.85 44.00 -7.63
C PHE A 263 4.69 43.77 -9.13
N ASP A 264 5.80 43.53 -9.80
CA ASP A 264 5.96 43.31 -11.24
C ASP A 264 6.29 41.83 -11.55
N GLY A 265 5.95 40.93 -10.63
CA GLY A 265 6.35 39.52 -10.71
C GLY A 265 7.72 39.21 -10.11
N HIS A 266 8.52 40.20 -9.72
CA HIS A 266 9.76 39.98 -8.97
C HIS A 266 9.52 40.01 -7.46
N SER A 267 10.21 39.12 -6.76
CA SER A 267 10.25 39.17 -5.30
C SER A 267 11.12 40.34 -4.84
N ASN A 268 10.58 41.23 -4.01
CA ASN A 268 11.40 42.28 -3.38
C ASN A 268 12.22 41.79 -2.18
N ILE A 269 12.05 40.50 -1.81
CA ILE A 269 12.83 39.82 -0.78
C ILE A 269 14.09 39.18 -1.39
N THR A 270 13.92 38.48 -2.51
CA THR A 270 15.00 37.69 -3.14
C THR A 270 15.52 38.26 -4.46
N GLY A 271 14.84 39.26 -5.04
CA GLY A 271 15.11 39.79 -6.37
C GLY A 271 14.71 38.84 -7.51
N LYS A 272 14.25 37.62 -7.22
CA LYS A 272 13.96 36.61 -8.25
C LYS A 272 12.60 36.81 -8.89
N LEU A 273 12.55 36.59 -10.20
CA LEU A 273 11.31 36.45 -10.95
C LEU A 273 10.53 35.23 -10.45
N GLN A 274 9.23 35.42 -10.19
CA GLN A 274 8.37 34.39 -9.64
C GLN A 274 7.84 33.43 -10.71
N GLN A 275 7.53 32.19 -10.34
CA GLN A 275 6.99 31.22 -11.32
C GLN A 275 5.52 31.52 -11.63
N ALA A 276 5.08 31.27 -12.87
CA ALA A 276 3.67 31.38 -13.22
C ALA A 276 2.80 30.49 -12.31
N GLY A 277 1.66 31.02 -11.89
CA GLY A 277 0.76 30.35 -10.96
C GLY A 277 -0.09 31.29 -10.13
N THR A 278 -0.80 30.72 -9.16
CA THR A 278 -1.66 31.48 -8.24
C THR A 278 -0.85 31.95 -7.03
N TYR A 279 -0.98 33.24 -6.73
CA TYR A 279 -0.42 33.89 -5.55
C TYR A 279 -1.55 34.47 -4.71
N PHE A 280 -1.29 34.72 -3.44
CA PHE A 280 -2.25 35.26 -2.49
C PHE A 280 -1.80 36.64 -2.03
N TYR A 281 -2.71 37.60 -1.96
CA TYR A 281 -2.41 38.95 -1.48
C TYR A 281 -3.14 39.25 -0.17
N SER A 282 -2.53 40.12 0.63
CA SER A 282 -3.10 40.79 1.80
C SER A 282 -2.84 42.28 1.66
N LEU A 283 -3.91 43.08 1.68
CA LEU A 283 -3.89 44.53 1.63
C LEU A 283 -4.47 45.08 2.94
N GLU A 284 -3.66 45.84 3.67
CA GLU A 284 -4.06 46.60 4.85
C GLU A 284 -4.05 48.09 4.50
N TYR A 285 -5.07 48.85 4.91
CA TYR A 285 -5.18 50.29 4.65
C TYR A 285 -6.12 50.95 5.67
N ARG A 286 -6.18 52.28 5.69
CA ARG A 286 -6.97 53.05 6.68
C ARG A 286 -8.04 53.90 6.02
N VAL A 287 -9.30 53.75 6.44
CA VAL A 287 -10.41 54.63 6.04
C VAL A 287 -10.83 55.44 7.27
N GLY A 288 -10.48 56.74 7.29
CA GLY A 288 -10.62 57.56 8.51
C GLY A 288 -9.77 57.01 9.65
N THR A 289 -10.39 56.66 10.77
CA THR A 289 -9.73 56.03 11.93
C THR A 289 -9.77 54.49 11.90
N ALA A 290 -10.51 53.90 10.97
CA ALA A 290 -10.70 52.45 10.90
C ALA A 290 -9.62 51.78 10.04
N ASN A 291 -9.01 50.72 10.58
CA ASN A 291 -8.17 49.83 9.80
C ASN A 291 -9.07 48.90 8.96
N LYS A 292 -8.76 48.77 7.68
CA LYS A 292 -9.41 47.88 6.72
C LYS A 292 -8.42 46.88 6.18
N HIS A 293 -8.95 45.73 5.78
CA HIS A 293 -8.18 44.62 5.26
C HIS A 293 -8.92 44.01 4.07
N LYS A 294 -8.19 43.70 3.00
CA LYS A 294 -8.68 42.92 1.85
C LYS A 294 -7.68 41.81 1.54
N THR A 295 -8.18 40.63 1.23
CA THR A 295 -7.37 39.48 0.83
C THR A 295 -7.96 38.83 -0.40
N GLY A 296 -7.11 38.14 -1.16
CA GLY A 296 -7.57 37.34 -2.27
C GLY A 296 -6.42 36.65 -2.97
N PHE A 297 -6.65 36.29 -4.22
CA PHE A 297 -5.63 35.71 -5.07
C PHE A 297 -5.40 36.55 -6.32
N ILE A 298 -4.20 36.43 -6.87
CA ILE A 298 -3.83 36.90 -8.20
C ILE A 298 -3.25 35.75 -9.01
N ILE A 299 -3.41 35.83 -10.32
CA ILE A 299 -2.87 34.88 -11.28
C ILE A 299 -1.70 35.54 -11.99
N LEU A 300 -0.49 35.00 -11.79
CA LEU A 300 0.72 35.38 -12.49
C LEU A 300 0.91 34.52 -13.73
N LYS A 301 1.00 35.14 -14.90
CA LYS A 301 1.33 34.53 -16.20
C LYS A 301 2.45 35.33 -16.87
N TYR A 302 3.05 34.77 -17.90
CA TYR A 302 4.03 35.41 -18.78
C TYR A 302 3.58 35.22 -20.23
#